data_AF-A0A258JT80-F1
#
_entry.id   AF-A0A258JT80-F1
#
_cell.length_a   1.000
_cell.length_b   1.000
_cell.length_c   1.000
_cell.angle_alpha   90.00
_cell.angle_beta   90.00
_cell.angle_gamma   90.00
#
_symmetry.space_group_name_H-M   'P 1'
#
loop_
_entity.id
_entity.type
_entity.pdbx_description
1 polymer ?
#
loop_
_entity_poly.entity_id
_entity_poly.type
_entity_poly.pdbx_seq_one_letter_code
_entity_poly.pdbx_strand_id
1 'polypeptide(L)'
;MGLLELKHKIQMQIENADERLLRIVSSVCDNYLEDTVDNKSIVSESVVAYDTTGKPLTLEQYNKQIDKGIDDFNHGRFISQEDLENEIDSWYNE
;
A
#
# COMPACT_ATOMS: atom_id res chain seq x y z
N MET A 1 -5.37 0.42 34.49
CA MET A 1 -4.75 -0.64 33.69
C MET A 1 -4.19 0.02 32.44
N GLY A 2 -2.87 -0.05 32.26
CA GLY A 2 -2.21 0.47 31.08
C GLY A 2 -2.39 -0.45 29.88
N LEU A 3 -2.22 0.10 28.67
CA LEU A 3 -2.33 -0.65 27.40
C LEU A 3 -1.44 -1.91 27.38
N LEU A 4 -0.25 -1.82 27.98
CA LEU A 4 0.72 -2.92 28.03
C LEU A 4 0.22 -4.10 28.89
N GLU A 5 -0.40 -3.81 30.03
CA GLU A 5 -0.97 -4.82 30.92
C GLU A 5 -2.17 -5.53 30.27
N LEU A 6 -2.97 -4.77 29.52
CA LEU A 6 -4.12 -5.30 28.80
C LEU A 6 -3.69 -6.26 27.69
N LYS A 7 -2.68 -5.89 26.89
CA LYS A 7 -2.12 -6.74 25.83
C LYS A 7 -1.55 -8.03 26.41
N HIS A 8 -0.79 -7.94 27.51
CA HIS A 8 -0.19 -9.11 28.14
C HIS A 8 -1.25 -10.08 28.70
N LYS A 9 -2.32 -9.54 29.30
CA LYS A 9 -3.43 -10.36 29.79
C LYS A 9 -4.17 -11.08 28.65
N ILE A 10 -4.44 -10.40 27.54
CA ILE A 10 -5.11 -10.99 26.37
C ILE A 10 -4.23 -12.10 25.78
N GLN A 11 -2.93 -11.89 25.66
CA GLN A 11 -2.00 -12.89 25.15
C GLN A 11 -2.01 -14.17 26.01
N MET A 12 -1.94 -14.02 27.33
CA MET A 12 -2.04 -15.14 28.28
C MET A 12 -3.37 -15.88 28.20
N GLN A 13 -4.47 -15.17 27.92
CA GLN A 13 -5.79 -15.77 27.76
C GLN A 13 -5.94 -16.51 26.43
N ILE A 14 -5.29 -16.06 25.36
CA ILE A 14 -5.25 -16.75 24.06
C ILE A 14 -4.42 -18.03 24.15
N GLU A 15 -3.27 -17.99 24.82
CA GLU A 15 -2.39 -19.17 24.96
C GLU A 15 -3.03 -20.33 25.72
N ASN A 16 -3.99 -20.04 26.62
CA ASN A 16 -4.70 -21.05 27.41
C ASN A 16 -6.18 -21.25 26.99
N ALA A 17 -6.61 -20.65 25.88
CA ALA A 17 -8.01 -20.69 25.44
C ALA A 17 -8.38 -22.01 24.72
N ASP A 18 -9.59 -22.48 24.98
CA ASP A 18 -10.20 -23.57 24.20
C ASP A 18 -10.57 -23.12 22.78
N GLU A 19 -10.62 -24.06 21.81
CA GLU A 19 -10.92 -23.80 20.39
C GLU A 19 -12.21 -22.98 20.20
N ARG A 20 -13.22 -23.20 21.04
CA ARG A 20 -14.49 -22.46 20.99
C ARG A 20 -14.30 -20.98 21.31
N LEU A 21 -13.49 -20.66 22.31
CA LEU A 21 -13.19 -19.29 22.68
C LEU A 21 -12.34 -18.62 21.60
N LEU A 22 -11.34 -19.32 21.06
CA LEU A 22 -10.53 -18.83 19.94
C LEU A 22 -11.36 -18.54 18.69
N ARG A 23 -12.35 -19.39 18.38
CA ARG A 23 -13.27 -19.16 17.26
C ARG A 23 -14.16 -17.93 17.47
N ILE A 24 -14.68 -17.75 18.68
CA ILE A 24 -15.50 -16.58 19.02
C ILE A 24 -14.66 -15.31 18.98
N VAL A 25 -13.46 -15.33 19.56
CA VAL A 25 -12.53 -14.20 19.52
C VAL A 25 -12.12 -13.91 18.08
N SER A 26 -11.89 -14.93 17.25
CA SER A 26 -11.67 -14.74 15.81
C SER A 26 -12.87 -14.05 15.18
N SER A 27 -14.10 -14.56 15.35
CA SER A 27 -15.28 -13.92 14.74
C SER A 27 -15.54 -12.51 15.26
N VAL A 28 -15.26 -12.21 16.53
CA VAL A 28 -15.39 -10.86 17.09
C VAL A 28 -14.27 -9.95 16.57
N CYS A 29 -13.03 -10.45 16.48
CA CYS A 29 -11.93 -9.74 15.85
C CYS A 29 -12.22 -9.51 14.37
N ASP A 30 -12.70 -10.50 13.65
CA ASP A 30 -13.06 -10.43 12.24
C ASP A 30 -14.24 -9.49 12.02
N ASN A 31 -15.19 -9.39 12.95
CA ASN A 31 -16.32 -8.46 12.88
C ASN A 31 -15.92 -7.02 13.25
N TYR A 32 -15.10 -6.86 14.29
CA TYR A 32 -14.52 -5.55 14.66
C TYR A 32 -13.55 -5.07 13.58
N LEU A 33 -12.84 -6.03 12.96
CA LEU A 33 -12.07 -5.81 11.76
C LEU A 33 -13.04 -5.51 10.62
N GLU A 34 -14.10 -6.25 10.32
CA GLU A 34 -15.08 -5.99 9.24
C GLU A 34 -15.70 -4.60 9.29
N ASP A 35 -16.11 -4.14 10.47
CA ASP A 35 -16.57 -2.75 10.68
C ASP A 35 -15.44 -1.71 10.46
N THR A 36 -14.19 -2.16 10.45
CA THR A 36 -13.02 -1.41 9.96
C THR A 36 -12.47 -1.90 8.61
N VAL A 37 -12.98 -2.97 7.99
CA VAL A 37 -12.56 -3.64 6.73
C VAL A 37 -13.53 -3.28 5.61
N ASP A 38 -14.15 -2.11 5.72
CA ASP A 38 -14.09 -1.16 4.59
C ASP A 38 -12.64 -0.67 4.35
N ASN A 39 -11.70 -0.98 5.24
CA ASN A 39 -10.27 -0.78 5.09
C ASN A 39 -9.51 -2.11 5.06
N LYS A 40 -9.46 -2.73 3.88
CA LYS A 40 -8.31 -3.52 3.40
C LYS A 40 -7.06 -2.61 3.30
N SER A 41 -6.72 -1.91 4.38
CA SER A 41 -5.76 -0.79 4.46
C SER A 41 -4.88 -0.84 5.71
N ILE A 42 -4.67 -2.02 6.31
CA ILE A 42 -3.72 -2.17 7.42
C ILE A 42 -2.39 -2.84 6.97
N VAL A 43 -2.25 -3.15 5.68
CA VAL A 43 -0.96 -3.61 5.10
C VAL A 43 -0.48 -2.77 3.91
N SER A 44 -1.17 -1.70 3.53
CA SER A 44 -1.03 -1.09 2.19
C SER A 44 -0.83 0.42 2.16
N GLU A 45 -0.40 1.05 3.25
CA GLU A 45 0.14 2.42 3.23
C GLU A 45 1.63 2.47 3.61
N SER A 46 2.38 1.41 3.30
CA SER A 46 3.83 1.54 3.25
C SER A 46 4.18 2.41 2.04
N VAL A 47 4.63 3.64 2.30
CA VAL A 47 5.19 4.52 1.27
C VAL A 47 6.39 3.79 0.66
N VAL A 48 6.28 3.38 -0.60
CA VAL A 48 7.32 2.58 -1.28
C VAL A 48 8.28 3.45 -2.08
N ALA A 49 7.85 4.65 -2.47
CA ALA A 49 8.63 5.58 -3.28
C ALA A 49 8.15 7.02 -3.06
N TYR A 50 8.92 7.96 -3.60
CA TYR A 50 8.53 9.36 -3.71
C TYR A 50 8.51 9.77 -5.18
N ASP A 51 7.55 10.60 -5.55
CA ASP A 51 7.51 11.24 -6.87
C ASP A 51 8.63 12.31 -6.99
N THR A 52 8.91 12.74 -8.22
CA THR A 52 9.77 13.89 -8.59
C THR A 52 9.42 15.19 -7.84
N THR A 53 8.19 15.30 -7.35
CA THR A 53 7.70 16.43 -6.53
C THR A 53 7.81 16.20 -5.01
N GLY A 54 8.34 15.04 -4.58
CA GLY A 54 8.47 14.66 -3.17
C GLY A 54 7.19 14.13 -2.53
N LYS A 55 6.15 13.82 -3.33
CA LYS A 55 4.92 13.23 -2.81
C LYS A 55 5.11 11.74 -2.52
N PRO A 56 4.64 11.23 -1.37
CA PRO A 56 4.71 9.81 -1.06
C PRO A 56 3.82 9.01 -2.01
N LEU A 57 4.38 7.94 -2.59
CA LEU A 57 3.68 7.00 -3.45
C LEU A 57 3.37 5.72 -2.67
N THR A 58 2.11 5.32 -2.69
CA THR A 58 1.69 4.02 -2.15
C THR A 58 2.02 2.90 -3.15
N LEU A 59 2.04 1.66 -2.66
CA LEU A 59 2.34 0.49 -3.49
C LEU A 59 1.38 0.35 -4.69
N GLU A 60 0.11 0.67 -4.51
CA GLU A 60 -0.88 0.66 -5.60
C GLU A 60 -0.61 1.74 -6.65
N GLN A 61 -0.26 2.96 -6.22
CA GLN A 61 0.08 4.05 -7.13
C GLN A 61 1.36 3.77 -7.91
N TYR A 62 2.35 3.14 -7.25
CA TYR A 62 3.59 2.73 -7.88
C TYR A 62 3.34 1.66 -8.96
N ASN A 63 2.57 0.61 -8.63
CA ASN A 63 2.21 -0.44 -9.60
C ASN A 63 1.43 0.13 -10.78
N LYS A 64 0.49 1.06 -10.54
CA LYS A 64 -0.26 1.72 -11.60
C LYS A 64 0.63 2.50 -12.58
N GLN A 65 1.73 3.11 -12.08
CA GLN A 65 2.69 3.78 -12.95
C GLN A 65 3.50 2.80 -13.79
N ILE A 66 3.88 1.65 -13.22
CA ILE A 66 4.54 0.57 -13.96
C ILE A 66 3.62 0.04 -15.07
N ASP A 67 2.35 -0.24 -14.73
CA ASP A 67 1.37 -0.73 -15.71
C ASP A 67 1.17 0.28 -16.85
N LYS A 68 1.11 1.58 -16.53
CA LYS A 68 1.05 2.63 -17.53
C LYS A 68 2.29 2.64 -18.43
N GLY A 69 3.49 2.50 -17.86
CA GLY A 69 4.73 2.45 -18.63
C GLY A 69 4.79 1.23 -19.57
N ILE A 70 4.32 0.07 -19.10
CA ILE A 70 4.19 -1.14 -19.93
C ILE A 70 3.15 -0.93 -21.03
N ASP A 71 2.03 -0.28 -20.72
CA ASP A 71 0.99 0.07 -21.69
C ASP A 71 1.52 1.03 -22.77
N ASP A 72 2.22 2.08 -22.37
CA ASP A 72 2.85 3.05 -23.28
C ASP A 72 3.87 2.37 -24.20
N PHE A 73 4.67 1.45 -23.66
CA PHE A 73 5.60 0.63 -24.45
C PHE A 73 4.87 -0.25 -25.47
N ASN A 74 3.81 -0.96 -25.05
CA ASN A 74 3.03 -1.83 -25.94
C ASN A 74 2.29 -1.05 -27.03
N HIS A 75 1.86 0.18 -26.74
CA HIS A 75 1.18 1.05 -27.70
C HIS A 75 2.16 1.86 -28.58
N GLY A 76 3.47 1.63 -28.46
CA GLY A 76 4.48 2.33 -29.24
C GLY A 76 4.59 3.82 -28.90
N ARG A 77 4.10 4.25 -27.72
CA ARG A 77 4.22 5.61 -27.20
C ARG A 77 5.57 5.78 -26.49
N PHE A 78 6.65 5.47 -27.21
CA PHE A 78 8.01 5.74 -26.79
C PHE A 78 8.65 6.71 -27.77
N ILE A 79 9.60 7.50 -27.27
CA ILE A 79 10.42 8.40 -28.08
C ILE A 79 11.83 7.85 -28.10
N SER A 80 12.55 8.06 -29.21
CA SER A 80 13.97 7.73 -29.23
C SER A 80 14.76 8.74 -28.41
N GLN A 81 15.99 8.39 -28.04
CA GLN A 81 16.86 9.32 -27.31
C GLN A 81 17.13 10.60 -28.12
N GLU A 82 17.26 10.48 -29.44
CA GLU A 82 17.48 11.62 -30.35
C GLU A 82 16.25 12.53 -30.41
N ASP A 83 15.03 11.95 -30.41
CA ASP A 83 13.78 12.74 -30.35
C ASP A 83 13.66 13.48 -29.02
N LEU A 84 14.06 12.86 -27.91
CA LEU A 84 14.07 13.48 -26.59
C LEU A 84 15.08 14.63 -26.51
N GLU A 85 16.27 14.49 -27.07
CA GLU A 85 17.29 15.56 -27.11
C GLU A 85 16.76 16.78 -27.88
N ASN A 86 16.11 16.58 -29.02
CA ASN A 86 15.47 17.65 -29.79
C ASN A 86 14.33 18.34 -29.02
N GLU A 87 13.54 17.57 -28.25
CA GLU A 87 12.47 18.13 -27.41
C GLU A 87 13.04 19.00 -26.27
N ILE A 88 14.11 18.55 -25.61
CA ILE A 88 14.79 19.31 -24.55
C ILE A 88 15.36 20.62 -25.09
N ASP A 89 15.99 20.61 -26.27
CA ASP A 89 16.50 21.81 -26.93
C ASP A 89 15.37 22.81 -27.26
N SER A 90 14.16 22.33 -27.53
CA SER A 90 13.00 23.20 -27.76
C SER A 90 12.53 23.92 -26.49
N TRP A 91 12.70 23.32 -25.30
CA TRP A 91 12.30 23.92 -24.03
C TRP A 91 13.17 25.11 -23.58
N TYR A 92 14.40 25.19 -24.09
CA TYR A 92 15.30 26.31 -23.81
C TYR A 92 15.13 27.49 -24.77
N ASN A 93 14.39 27.30 -25.87
CA ASN A 93 14.19 28.30 -26.92
C ASN A 93 12.84 29.05 -26.82
N GLU A 94 12.11 28.88 -25.71
CA GLU A 94 10.90 29.63 -25.33
C GLU A 94 11.22 30.67 -24.23
#